data_AF-A0A850JEH2-F1
#
_entry.id   AF-A0A850JEH2-F1
#
_cell.length_a   1.000
_cell.length_b   1.000
_cell.length_c   1.000
_cell.angle_alpha   90.00
_cell.angle_beta   90.00
_cell.angle_gamma   90.00
#
_symmetry.space_group_name_H-M   'P 1'
#
loop_
_entity.id
_entity.type
_entity.pdbx_description
1 polymer ?
#
loop_
_entity_poly.entity_id
_entity_poly.type
_entity_poly.pdbx_seq_one_letter_code
_entity_poly.pdbx_strand_id
1 'polypeptide(L)'
;MTIHSGQEQIIWEGESRNVTARATGGRFTLHYRLTTHYLYFETGGIAGTRQEQIPLINIQDVDVSQTLLQKTQRVGNVLVHIVRPGGPRETAVLDSIVEPAQVRDLINRTVHHVRAAYISGSSTSSGISVRTGSSTPDPCRSRPLVSTPADTPQRRHCRSRILCGRRPRFRPPHLKMSWPCSSSSANSATPVSSPTKSSKPRRRTYSTGSRQATPVSG
;
A
#
# COMPACT_ATOMS: atom_id res chain seq x y z
N MET A 1 22.99 -20.90 23.45
CA MET A 1 23.02 -19.60 22.75
C MET A 1 21.58 -19.17 22.50
N THR A 2 21.02 -18.39 23.41
CA THR A 2 19.64 -17.90 23.31
C THR A 2 19.68 -16.61 22.50
N ILE A 3 19.36 -16.71 21.22
CA ILE A 3 19.19 -15.54 20.36
C ILE A 3 18.10 -14.70 21.03
N HIS A 4 18.41 -13.46 21.39
CA HIS A 4 17.41 -12.53 21.88
C HIS A 4 16.48 -12.26 20.69
N SER A 5 15.40 -13.04 20.59
CA SER A 5 14.34 -12.84 19.62
C SER A 5 13.69 -11.50 19.93
N GLY A 6 14.20 -10.44 19.30
CA GLY A 6 13.58 -9.13 19.24
C GLY A 6 12.14 -9.34 18.83
N GLN A 7 11.24 -9.16 19.79
CA GLN A 7 9.86 -9.63 19.72
C GLN A 7 9.18 -9.00 18.51
N GLU A 8 8.84 -9.82 17.52
CA GLU A 8 8.05 -9.37 16.38
C GLU A 8 6.63 -9.10 16.89
N GLN A 9 6.29 -7.82 17.06
CA GLN A 9 4.97 -7.41 17.50
C GLN A 9 4.07 -7.20 16.28
N ILE A 10 2.88 -7.79 16.34
CA ILE A 10 1.82 -7.54 15.36
C ILE A 10 1.23 -6.16 15.66
N ILE A 11 1.33 -5.25 14.70
CA ILE A 11 0.83 -3.87 14.81
C ILE A 11 -0.60 -3.80 14.25
N TRP A 12 -0.87 -4.55 13.19
CA TRP A 12 -2.18 -4.57 12.55
C TRP A 12 -2.41 -5.86 11.77
N GLU A 13 -3.66 -6.29 11.74
CA GLU A 13 -4.15 -7.40 10.93
C GLU A 13 -5.39 -6.97 10.17
N GLY A 14 -5.51 -7.44 8.92
CA GLY A 14 -6.63 -7.13 8.06
C GLY A 14 -6.98 -8.30 7.14
N GLU A 15 -8.24 -8.31 6.74
CA GLU A 15 -8.81 -9.24 5.79
C GLU A 15 -9.38 -8.45 4.61
N SER A 16 -9.24 -8.98 3.40
CA SER A 16 -9.90 -8.43 2.22
C SER A 16 -11.42 -8.65 2.27
N ARG A 17 -12.19 -7.56 2.16
CA ARG A 17 -13.66 -7.62 2.07
C ARG A 17 -14.19 -7.86 0.66
N ASN A 18 -13.37 -8.36 -0.27
CA ASN A 18 -13.76 -8.44 -1.67
C ASN A 18 -15.04 -9.30 -1.86
N VAL A 19 -16.00 -8.76 -2.62
CA VAL A 19 -17.25 -9.43 -2.99
C VAL A 19 -17.00 -10.73 -3.74
N THR A 20 -15.86 -10.85 -4.44
CA THR A 20 -15.40 -12.06 -5.13
C THR A 20 -15.14 -13.21 -4.16
N ALA A 21 -14.64 -12.94 -2.96
CA ALA A 21 -14.51 -13.94 -1.90
C ALA A 21 -15.90 -14.46 -1.49
N ARG A 22 -16.90 -13.57 -1.38
CA ARG A 22 -18.29 -13.97 -1.12
C ARG A 22 -18.92 -14.75 -2.28
N ALA A 23 -18.66 -14.35 -3.52
CA ALA A 23 -19.20 -15.01 -4.72
C ALA A 23 -18.56 -16.39 -4.96
N THR A 24 -17.32 -16.59 -4.53
CA THR A 24 -16.64 -17.89 -4.57
C THR A 24 -16.85 -18.71 -3.29
N GLY A 25 -17.70 -18.28 -2.35
CA GLY A 25 -18.02 -19.02 -1.13
C GLY A 25 -16.86 -19.11 -0.12
N GLY A 26 -16.03 -18.06 -0.02
CA GLY A 26 -14.89 -17.97 0.90
C GLY A 26 -13.62 -18.66 0.40
N ARG A 27 -13.58 -19.08 -0.87
CA ARG A 27 -12.47 -19.88 -1.44
C ARG A 27 -11.22 -19.07 -1.76
N PHE A 28 -11.29 -17.74 -1.70
CA PHE A 28 -10.18 -16.83 -1.95
C PHE A 28 -10.26 -15.67 -0.97
N THR A 29 -9.72 -15.88 0.22
CA THR A 29 -9.62 -14.85 1.26
C THR A 29 -8.16 -14.43 1.38
N LEU A 30 -7.93 -13.11 1.33
CA LEU A 30 -6.60 -12.53 1.50
C LEU A 30 -6.49 -12.01 2.93
N HIS A 31 -5.48 -12.50 3.64
CA HIS A 31 -5.10 -12.03 4.97
C HIS A 31 -3.83 -11.21 4.86
N TYR A 32 -3.81 -10.10 5.58
CA TYR A 32 -2.70 -9.16 5.62
C TYR A 32 -2.31 -8.96 7.07
N ARG A 33 -1.00 -8.98 7.34
CA ARG A 33 -0.47 -8.73 8.67
C ARG A 33 0.72 -7.80 8.60
N LEU A 34 0.64 -6.71 9.35
CA LEU A 34 1.71 -5.75 9.53
C LEU A 34 2.37 -6.00 10.89
N THR A 35 3.67 -6.29 10.87
CA THR A 35 4.49 -6.43 12.07
C THR A 35 5.49 -5.28 12.15
N THR A 36 6.32 -5.30 13.19
CA THR A 36 7.38 -4.30 13.38
C THR A 36 8.40 -4.27 12.23
N HIS A 37 8.60 -5.38 11.51
CA HIS A 37 9.66 -5.51 10.51
C HIS A 37 9.17 -5.92 9.12
N TYR A 38 8.00 -6.57 9.03
CA TYR A 38 7.51 -7.16 7.80
C TYR A 38 6.03 -6.83 7.54
N LEU A 39 5.68 -6.83 6.27
CA LEU A 39 4.31 -6.86 5.78
C LEU A 39 4.08 -8.23 5.12
N TYR A 40 3.15 -8.99 5.68
CA TYR A 40 2.78 -10.32 5.23
C TYR A 40 1.54 -10.27 4.33
N PHE A 41 1.60 -11.02 3.24
CA PHE A 41 0.51 -11.27 2.32
C PHE A 41 0.22 -12.77 2.32
N GLU A 42 -0.95 -13.15 2.79
CA GLU A 42 -1.38 -14.53 2.88
C GLU A 42 -2.61 -14.74 2.02
N THR A 43 -2.47 -15.57 0.99
CA THR A 43 -3.58 -15.96 0.11
C THR A 43 -4.00 -17.37 0.47
N GLY A 44 -5.20 -17.53 1.02
CA GLY A 44 -5.81 -18.83 1.28
C GLY A 44 -6.72 -19.26 0.15
N GLY A 45 -6.57 -20.49 -0.35
CA GLY A 45 -7.48 -21.07 -1.32
C GLY A 45 -7.29 -22.57 -1.55
N ILE A 46 -8.20 -23.16 -2.33
CA ILE A 46 -8.24 -24.62 -2.62
C ILE A 46 -6.99 -25.09 -3.38
N ALA A 47 -6.38 -24.20 -4.18
CA ALA A 47 -5.20 -24.50 -4.99
C ALA A 47 -3.87 -24.36 -4.22
N GLY A 48 -3.92 -24.03 -2.93
CA GLY A 48 -2.75 -23.86 -2.06
C GLY A 48 -2.71 -22.51 -1.35
N THR A 49 -1.89 -22.44 -0.30
CA THR A 49 -1.61 -21.22 0.45
C THR A 49 -0.35 -20.56 -0.10
N ARG A 50 -0.45 -19.33 -0.59
CA ARG A 50 0.74 -18.53 -0.96
C ARG A 50 0.97 -17.49 0.13
N GLN A 51 2.16 -17.51 0.72
CA GLN A 51 2.60 -16.51 1.68
C GLN A 51 3.77 -15.73 1.10
N GLU A 52 3.66 -14.41 1.12
CA GLU A 52 4.72 -13.49 0.70
C GLU A 52 5.04 -12.53 1.83
N GLN A 53 6.33 -12.28 2.05
CA GLN A 53 6.83 -11.46 3.15
C GLN A 53 7.65 -10.31 2.57
N ILE A 54 7.32 -9.09 2.95
CA ILE A 54 7.93 -7.88 2.41
C ILE A 54 8.55 -7.08 3.56
N PRO A 55 9.88 -6.92 3.61
CA PRO A 55 10.54 -6.10 4.63
C PRO A 55 10.08 -4.64 4.55
N LEU A 56 9.75 -4.02 5.69
CA LEU A 56 9.30 -2.63 5.73
C LEU A 56 10.34 -1.63 5.23
N ILE A 57 11.63 -1.95 5.36
CA ILE A 57 12.72 -1.12 4.85
C ILE A 57 12.66 -0.93 3.32
N ASN A 58 12.12 -1.92 2.60
CA ASN A 58 11.99 -1.93 1.13
C ASN A 58 10.74 -1.18 0.64
N ILE A 59 9.81 -0.81 1.53
CA ILE A 59 8.59 -0.09 1.14
C ILE A 59 8.93 1.38 0.94
N GLN A 60 8.86 1.87 -0.29
CA GLN A 60 9.21 3.25 -0.62
C GLN A 60 8.07 4.22 -0.28
N ASP A 61 6.86 3.89 -0.72
CA ASP A 61 5.67 4.75 -0.63
C ASP A 61 4.40 3.91 -0.55
N VAL A 62 3.33 4.50 -0.02
CA VAL A 62 2.03 3.85 0.14
C VAL A 62 0.92 4.80 -0.29
N ASP A 63 0.19 4.40 -1.31
CA ASP A 63 -0.92 5.14 -1.90
C ASP A 63 -2.28 4.48 -1.59
N VAL A 64 -3.35 5.26 -1.68
CA VAL A 64 -4.72 4.77 -1.52
C VAL A 64 -5.49 4.99 -2.81
N SER A 65 -6.11 3.93 -3.31
CA SER A 65 -6.99 3.95 -4.47
C SER A 65 -8.41 3.54 -4.07
N GLN A 66 -9.35 4.45 -4.27
CA GLN A 66 -10.76 4.27 -3.91
C GLN A 66 -11.67 4.85 -4.97
N THR A 67 -12.68 4.09 -5.38
CA THR A 67 -13.80 4.64 -6.16
C THR A 67 -14.76 5.42 -5.25
N LEU A 68 -15.62 6.27 -5.83
CA LEU A 68 -16.59 7.07 -5.07
C LEU A 68 -17.55 6.19 -4.25
N LEU A 69 -17.98 5.05 -4.79
CA LEU A 69 -18.84 4.07 -4.09
C LEU A 69 -18.10 3.35 -2.96
N GLN A 70 -16.81 3.10 -3.12
CA GLN A 70 -15.96 2.50 -2.09
C GLN A 70 -15.70 3.48 -0.94
N LYS A 71 -15.57 4.77 -1.25
CA LYS A 71 -15.38 5.83 -0.26
C LYS A 71 -16.57 5.96 0.70
N THR A 72 -17.81 5.81 0.22
CA THR A 72 -19.00 5.79 1.10
C THR A 72 -19.04 4.57 2.01
N GLN A 73 -18.51 3.43 1.56
CA GLN A 73 -18.39 2.20 2.37
C GLN A 73 -17.14 2.16 3.23
N ARG A 74 -16.26 3.18 3.14
CA ARG A 74 -14.94 3.22 3.78
C ARG A 74 -14.06 2.01 3.45
N VAL A 75 -14.25 1.40 2.29
CA VAL A 75 -13.43 0.28 1.81
C VAL A 75 -12.57 0.77 0.66
N GLY A 76 -11.38 0.22 0.43
CA GLY A 76 -10.56 0.59 -0.71
C GLY A 76 -9.29 -0.21 -0.84
N ASN A 77 -8.48 0.16 -1.82
CA ASN A 77 -7.23 -0.53 -2.10
C ASN A 77 -6.06 0.31 -1.61
N VAL A 78 -5.07 -0.34 -1.01
CA VAL A 78 -3.81 0.28 -0.61
C VAL A 78 -2.73 -0.24 -1.54
N LEU A 79 -2.07 0.66 -2.26
CA LEU A 79 -0.98 0.36 -3.19
C LEU A 79 0.35 0.58 -2.47
N VAL A 80 1.13 -0.47 -2.29
CA VAL A 80 2.42 -0.43 -1.61
C VAL A 80 3.52 -0.51 -2.66
N HIS A 81 4.27 0.57 -2.82
CA HIS A 81 5.39 0.65 -3.74
C HIS A 81 6.66 0.13 -3.08
N ILE A 82 7.29 -0.87 -3.70
CA ILE A 82 8.41 -1.61 -3.13
C ILE A 82 9.62 -1.47 -4.05
N VAL A 83 10.78 -1.22 -3.45
CA VAL A 83 12.06 -1.22 -4.16
C VAL A 83 13.02 -2.14 -3.42
N ARG A 84 13.36 -3.26 -4.06
CA ARG A 84 14.35 -4.21 -3.52
C ARG A 84 15.76 -3.75 -3.92
N PRO A 85 16.79 -4.02 -3.10
CA PRO A 85 18.17 -3.69 -3.48
C PRO A 85 18.54 -4.41 -4.78
N GLY A 86 18.87 -3.64 -5.82
CA GLY A 86 19.21 -4.16 -7.15
C GLY A 86 18.02 -4.69 -7.97
N GLY A 87 16.78 -4.57 -7.48
CA GLY A 87 15.57 -5.03 -8.16
C GLY A 87 14.77 -3.91 -8.84
N PRO A 88 13.81 -4.27 -9.71
CA PRO A 88 12.87 -3.30 -10.27
C PRO A 88 11.93 -2.76 -9.19
N ARG A 89 11.24 -1.65 -9.49
CA ARG A 89 10.16 -1.13 -8.65
C ARG A 89 8.92 -2.01 -8.83
N GLU A 90 8.45 -2.57 -7.73
CA GLU A 90 7.27 -3.42 -7.65
C GLU A 90 6.12 -2.66 -6.98
N THR A 91 4.87 -3.08 -7.21
CA THR A 91 3.71 -2.55 -6.48
C THR A 91 2.84 -3.68 -6.01
N ALA A 92 2.73 -3.86 -4.69
CA ALA A 92 1.82 -4.80 -4.06
C ALA A 92 0.49 -4.11 -3.77
N VAL A 93 -0.62 -4.85 -3.85
CA VAL A 93 -1.97 -4.30 -3.65
C VAL A 93 -2.62 -5.02 -2.47
N LEU A 94 -2.98 -4.26 -1.45
CA LEU A 94 -3.90 -4.74 -0.41
C LEU A 94 -5.31 -4.38 -0.88
N ASP A 95 -6.09 -5.41 -1.17
CA ASP A 95 -7.37 -5.27 -1.85
C ASP A 95 -8.54 -5.22 -0.86
N SER A 96 -9.48 -4.30 -1.08
CA SER A 96 -10.73 -4.19 -0.32
C SER A 96 -10.53 -4.10 1.20
N ILE A 97 -9.61 -3.23 1.63
CA ILE A 97 -9.27 -2.92 3.02
C ILE A 97 -10.26 -1.93 3.63
N VAL A 98 -10.60 -2.12 4.91
CA VAL A 98 -11.42 -1.21 5.70
C VAL A 98 -10.58 -0.02 6.16
N GLU A 99 -11.10 1.19 5.97
CA GLU A 99 -10.46 2.45 6.34
C GLU A 99 -9.01 2.56 5.79
N PRO A 100 -8.82 2.45 4.46
CA PRO A 100 -7.49 2.31 3.85
C PRO A 100 -6.58 3.52 4.08
N ALA A 101 -7.14 4.71 4.32
CA ALA A 101 -6.37 5.89 4.71
C ALA A 101 -5.66 5.70 6.06
N GLN A 102 -6.34 5.11 7.05
CA GLN A 102 -5.72 4.84 8.35
C GLN A 102 -4.63 3.77 8.23
N VAL A 103 -4.88 2.73 7.41
CA VAL A 103 -3.90 1.67 7.16
C VAL A 103 -2.66 2.23 6.44
N ARG A 104 -2.83 3.08 5.43
CA ARG A 104 -1.71 3.81 4.80
C ARG A 104 -0.90 4.59 5.84
N ASP A 105 -1.57 5.39 6.65
CA ASP A 105 -0.90 6.25 7.65
C ASP A 105 -0.20 5.41 8.72
N LEU A 106 -0.74 4.23 9.06
CA LEU A 106 -0.12 3.28 9.96
C LEU A 106 1.14 2.65 9.35
N ILE A 107 1.07 2.18 8.10
CA ILE A 107 2.22 1.61 7.40
C ILE A 107 3.32 2.66 7.28
N ASN A 108 2.99 3.88 6.81
CA ASN A 108 3.97 4.95 6.65
C ASN A 108 4.66 5.30 7.97
N ARG A 109 3.91 5.46 9.07
CA ARG A 109 4.49 5.71 10.39
C ARG A 109 5.45 4.60 10.82
N THR A 110 5.07 3.34 10.60
CA THR A 110 5.90 2.18 10.95
C THR A 110 7.17 2.12 10.10
N VAL A 111 7.06 2.34 8.79
CA VAL A 111 8.22 2.38 7.87
C VAL A 111 9.19 3.49 8.26
N HIS A 112 8.70 4.68 8.60
CA HIS A 112 9.55 5.78 9.08
C HIS A 112 10.28 5.42 10.37
N HIS A 113 9.59 4.78 11.32
CA HIS A 113 10.19 4.32 12.56
C HIS A 113 11.32 3.30 12.32
N VAL A 114 11.08 2.31 11.47
CA VAL A 114 12.10 1.29 11.11
C VAL A 114 13.30 1.91 10.41
N ARG A 115 13.08 2.85 9.48
CA ARG A 115 14.17 3.56 8.80
C ARG A 115 15.01 4.39 9.76
N ALA A 116 14.39 5.11 10.68
CA ALA A 116 15.10 5.90 11.69
C ALA A 116 15.99 5.00 12.54
N ALA A 117 15.46 3.86 13.02
CA ALA A 117 16.23 2.89 13.80
C ALA A 117 17.43 2.32 13.01
N TYR A 118 17.24 2.02 11.72
CA TYR A 118 18.31 1.50 10.86
C TYR A 118 19.45 2.53 10.63
N ILE A 119 19.12 3.80 10.42
CA ILE A 119 20.11 4.88 10.23
C ILE A 119 20.91 5.11 11.53
N SER A 120 20.23 5.11 12.69
CA SER A 120 20.89 5.28 13.99
C SER A 120 21.83 4.10 14.34
N GLY A 121 21.44 2.87 14.00
CA GLY A 121 22.26 1.68 14.24
C GLY A 121 23.53 1.63 13.36
N SER A 122 23.44 2.11 12.12
CA SER A 122 24.56 2.11 11.17
C SER A 122 25.56 3.25 11.40
N SER A 123 25.17 4.32 12.09
CA SER A 123 26.03 5.49 12.34
C SER A 123 26.99 5.32 13.53
N THR A 124 26.81 4.28 14.36
CA THR A 124 27.56 4.12 15.63
C THR A 124 28.89 3.36 15.45
N SER A 125 29.13 2.69 14.31
CA SER A 125 30.34 1.89 14.09
C SER A 125 31.50 2.62 13.40
N SER A 126 31.31 3.87 12.96
CA SER A 126 32.36 4.67 12.31
C SER A 126 33.01 5.68 13.26
N GLY A 127 33.25 5.25 14.51
CA GLY A 127 34.10 5.97 15.46
C GLY A 127 35.56 5.89 15.02
N ILE A 128 35.93 6.72 14.05
CA ILE A 128 37.32 7.08 13.80
C ILE A 128 37.83 7.68 15.11
N SER A 129 38.70 6.93 15.79
CA SER A 129 39.44 7.43 16.95
C SER A 129 40.37 8.54 16.48
N VAL A 130 39.85 9.78 16.46
CA VAL A 130 40.65 10.97 16.22
C VAL A 130 41.53 11.13 17.44
N ARG A 131 42.76 10.62 17.32
CA ARG A 131 43.85 10.79 18.25
C ARG A 131 44.03 12.30 18.50
N THR A 132 43.56 12.75 19.65
CA THR A 132 43.62 14.14 20.11
C THR A 132 45.09 14.53 20.24
N GLY A 133 45.60 15.29 19.27
CA GLY A 133 46.78 16.12 19.45
C GLY A 133 46.40 17.24 20.43
N SER A 134 47.16 17.37 21.51
CA SER A 134 47.05 18.41 22.53
C SER A 134 47.17 19.81 21.91
N SER A 135 46.07 20.56 21.81
CA SER A 135 46.12 22.01 21.64
C SER A 135 45.71 22.70 22.93
N THR A 136 46.66 23.50 23.42
CA THR A 136 46.63 24.39 24.58
C THR A 136 45.37 25.27 24.63
N PRO A 137 44.76 25.49 25.81
CA PRO A 137 43.61 26.39 25.95
C PRO A 137 44.03 27.86 25.91
N ASP A 138 43.40 28.64 25.02
CA ASP A 138 43.44 30.10 25.00
C ASP A 138 42.33 30.66 25.91
N PRO A 139 42.64 31.37 27.02
CA PRO A 139 41.64 31.92 27.92
C PRO A 139 41.42 33.41 27.64
N CYS A 140 40.67 33.77 26.60
CA CYS A 140 40.08 35.12 26.47
C CYS A 140 39.12 35.21 25.27
N ARG A 141 37.81 35.05 25.47
CA ARG A 141 36.89 35.99 24.80
C ARG A 141 35.52 36.09 25.46
N SER A 142 35.24 37.32 25.83
CA SER A 142 34.10 37.85 26.53
C SER A 142 32.81 37.79 25.71
N ARG A 143 31.71 37.54 26.43
CA ARG A 143 30.30 37.82 26.09
C ARG A 143 30.09 39.19 25.43
N PRO A 144 29.02 39.32 24.63
CA PRO A 144 27.94 40.19 25.12
C PRO A 144 26.53 39.58 25.00
N LEU A 145 25.70 39.89 26.00
CA LEU A 145 24.24 39.82 25.93
C LEU A 145 23.74 40.81 24.88
N VAL A 146 22.81 40.40 24.00
CA VAL A 146 21.86 41.31 23.37
C VAL A 146 20.47 40.67 23.33
N SER A 147 19.52 41.53 23.62
CA SER A 147 18.12 41.42 24.01
C SER A 147 17.13 40.93 22.96
N THR A 148 16.10 40.22 23.44
CA THR A 148 14.76 40.07 22.85
C THR A 148 14.06 41.43 22.68
N PRO A 149 13.23 41.62 21.63
CA PRO A 149 11.84 41.98 21.95
C PRO A 149 10.77 41.43 20.98
N ALA A 150 9.56 41.31 21.54
CA ALA A 150 8.24 41.65 20.96
C ALA A 150 7.68 40.83 19.78
N ASP A 151 6.84 39.86 20.13
CA ASP A 151 5.38 39.91 19.96
C ASP A 151 4.81 40.88 18.88
N THR A 152 4.16 40.33 17.84
CA THR A 152 3.06 40.98 17.10
C THR A 152 2.23 39.91 16.36
N PRO A 153 0.90 39.82 16.60
CA PRO A 153 0.01 38.98 15.82
C PRO A 153 -0.56 39.79 14.64
N GLN A 154 -0.07 39.56 13.41
CA GLN A 154 -0.67 40.16 12.22
C GLN A 154 -1.59 39.18 11.48
N ARG A 155 -2.85 39.21 11.91
CA ARG A 155 -4.02 38.68 11.22
C ARG A 155 -4.29 39.52 9.97
N ARG A 156 -4.02 39.00 8.77
CA ARG A 156 -4.58 39.47 7.48
C ARG A 156 -5.01 38.23 6.69
N HIS A 157 -6.29 37.86 6.66
CA HIS A 157 -7.23 38.26 5.60
C HIS A 157 -6.58 38.33 4.20
N CYS A 158 -6.32 37.15 3.61
CA CYS A 158 -6.29 37.01 2.16
C CYS A 158 -7.70 36.66 1.67
N ARG A 159 -8.47 37.71 1.37
CA ARG A 159 -9.63 37.62 0.47
C ARG A 159 -9.13 37.33 -0.94
N SER A 160 -9.79 36.38 -1.60
CA SER A 160 -10.16 36.35 -3.02
C SER A 160 -9.19 36.99 -4.03
N ARG A 161 -8.61 36.15 -4.89
CA ARG A 161 -8.65 36.41 -6.33
C ARG A 161 -8.62 35.11 -7.12
N ILE A 162 -9.79 34.81 -7.67
CA ILE A 162 -10.00 33.98 -8.85
C ILE A 162 -9.09 34.54 -9.96
N LEU A 163 -8.07 33.78 -10.36
CA LEU A 163 -7.42 33.95 -11.65
C LEU A 163 -7.59 32.63 -12.40
N CYS A 164 -8.50 32.66 -13.37
CA CYS A 164 -8.60 31.70 -14.45
C CYS A 164 -7.28 31.72 -15.24
N GLY A 165 -6.32 30.89 -14.84
CA GLY A 165 -5.10 30.61 -15.57
C GLY A 165 -5.37 29.58 -16.67
N ARG A 166 -5.37 30.07 -17.91
CA ARG A 166 -5.45 29.29 -19.16
C ARG A 166 -4.50 28.09 -19.12
N ARG A 167 -5.04 26.90 -19.35
CA ARG A 167 -4.26 25.68 -19.65
C ARG A 167 -3.48 25.87 -20.96
N PRO A 168 -2.16 25.62 -21.00
CA PRO A 168 -1.47 25.44 -22.26
C PRO A 168 -1.92 24.12 -22.90
N ARG A 169 -2.44 24.20 -24.13
CA ARG A 169 -2.67 23.03 -24.99
C ARG A 169 -1.31 22.44 -25.36
N PHE A 170 -0.92 21.36 -24.71
CA PHE A 170 0.13 20.49 -25.21
C PHE A 170 -0.38 19.82 -26.49
N ARG A 171 0.15 20.23 -27.64
CA ARG A 171 0.07 19.47 -28.90
C ARG A 171 1.05 18.30 -28.80
N PRO A 172 0.62 17.04 -28.99
CA PRO A 172 1.56 15.96 -29.23
C PRO A 172 2.15 16.09 -30.65
N PRO A 173 3.46 15.89 -30.84
CA PRO A 173 4.04 15.79 -32.17
C PRO A 173 3.59 14.49 -32.86
N HIS A 174 3.23 14.62 -34.13
CA HIS A 174 3.00 13.53 -35.07
C HIS A 174 4.21 12.57 -35.08
N LEU A 175 4.11 11.41 -34.42
CA LEU A 175 4.89 10.24 -34.80
C LEU A 175 4.12 9.47 -35.87
N LYS A 176 4.52 9.68 -37.13
CA LYS A 176 4.33 8.71 -38.20
C LYS A 176 5.26 7.53 -37.91
N MET A 177 4.72 6.40 -37.50
CA MET A 177 5.43 5.13 -37.59
C MET A 177 4.57 4.16 -38.40
N SER A 178 5.06 3.94 -39.60
CA SER A 178 4.70 2.96 -40.61
C SER A 178 4.61 1.55 -40.02
N TRP A 179 3.48 0.89 -40.25
CA TRP A 179 3.35 -0.55 -40.12
C TRP A 179 3.90 -1.22 -41.39
N PRO A 180 4.84 -2.17 -41.30
CA PRO A 180 5.10 -3.05 -42.43
C PRO A 180 3.98 -4.10 -42.51
N CYS A 181 3.21 -4.02 -43.59
CA CYS A 181 2.55 -5.18 -44.16
C CYS A 181 3.60 -6.27 -44.40
N SER A 182 3.35 -7.49 -43.91
CA SER A 182 3.94 -8.68 -44.51
C SER A 182 2.89 -9.78 -44.55
N SER A 183 2.80 -10.30 -45.76
CA SER A 183 1.80 -11.15 -46.37
C SER A 183 1.89 -12.61 -45.93
N SER A 184 0.72 -13.24 -45.92
CA SER A 184 0.41 -14.57 -46.46
C SER A 184 1.44 -15.70 -46.31
N SER A 185 1.05 -16.74 -45.58
CA SER A 185 1.09 -18.08 -46.15
C SER A 185 -0.11 -18.89 -45.65
N ALA A 186 -0.87 -19.40 -46.61
CA ALA A 186 -1.97 -20.32 -46.44
C ALA A 186 -1.45 -21.70 -46.04
N ASN A 187 -2.24 -22.44 -45.26
CA ASN A 187 -2.39 -23.89 -45.42
C ASN A 187 -3.69 -24.38 -44.75
N SER A 188 -4.68 -24.60 -45.61
CA SER A 188 -5.38 -25.89 -45.78
C SER A 188 -6.04 -26.59 -44.58
N ALA A 189 -7.36 -26.39 -44.51
CA ALA A 189 -8.44 -27.38 -44.40
C ALA A 189 -8.34 -28.55 -43.40
N THR A 190 -9.35 -28.64 -42.51
CA THR A 190 -10.24 -29.82 -42.37
C THR A 190 -11.57 -29.38 -41.74
N PRO A 191 -12.74 -29.83 -42.24
CA PRO A 191 -14.04 -29.59 -41.61
C PRO A 191 -14.54 -30.85 -40.87
N VAL A 192 -15.00 -30.72 -39.62
CA VAL A 192 -15.81 -31.76 -38.94
C VAL A 192 -16.88 -31.10 -38.05
N SER A 193 -18.11 -31.18 -38.53
CA SER A 193 -19.35 -31.59 -37.84
C SER A 193 -19.79 -30.91 -36.53
N SER A 194 -20.80 -30.03 -36.64
CA SER A 194 -21.91 -29.89 -35.68
C SER A 194 -22.85 -31.10 -35.82
N PRO A 195 -23.55 -31.61 -34.78
CA PRO A 195 -24.75 -30.99 -34.16
C PRO A 195 -24.79 -31.25 -32.62
N THR A 196 -25.74 -30.87 -31.76
CA THR A 196 -27.22 -30.85 -31.81
C THR A 196 -27.76 -30.09 -30.58
N LYS A 197 -28.92 -29.43 -30.73
CA LYS A 197 -29.75 -28.88 -29.65
C LYS A 197 -30.17 -29.97 -28.64
N SER A 198 -30.22 -29.64 -27.34
CA SER A 198 -31.15 -30.30 -26.40
C SER A 198 -31.59 -29.37 -25.27
N SER A 199 -32.84 -29.57 -24.90
CA SER A 199 -33.80 -28.80 -24.12
C SER A 199 -33.61 -28.78 -22.59
N LYS A 200 -34.01 -27.64 -21.98
CA LYS A 200 -34.74 -27.37 -20.69
C LYS A 200 -35.19 -28.59 -19.83
N PRO A 201 -35.51 -28.47 -18.49
CA PRO A 201 -36.04 -27.29 -17.78
C PRO A 201 -35.63 -27.06 -16.29
N ARG A 202 -35.86 -25.81 -15.82
CA ARG A 202 -36.54 -25.36 -14.58
C ARG A 202 -36.58 -26.32 -13.37
N ARG A 203 -35.97 -25.93 -12.25
CA ARG A 203 -36.44 -26.31 -10.90
C ARG A 203 -36.58 -25.08 -10.00
N ARG A 204 -37.75 -25.00 -9.37
CA ARG A 204 -38.28 -23.97 -8.48
C ARG A 204 -38.20 -24.51 -7.04
N THR A 205 -38.24 -23.59 -6.08
CA THR A 205 -38.72 -23.73 -4.66
C THR A 205 -37.84 -24.54 -3.70
N TYR A 206 -37.66 -24.22 -2.40
CA TYR A 206 -38.49 -23.49 -1.43
C TYR A 206 -37.64 -22.68 -0.42
N SER A 207 -38.21 -21.56 0.05
CA SER A 207 -37.87 -20.89 1.29
C SER A 207 -38.57 -21.58 2.47
N THR A 208 -37.84 -22.02 3.49
CA THR A 208 -38.41 -22.42 4.78
C THR A 208 -37.74 -21.59 5.86
N GLY A 209 -38.51 -20.71 6.48
CA GLY A 209 -38.08 -19.96 7.64
C GLY A 209 -37.97 -20.85 8.87
N SER A 210 -37.05 -20.49 9.76
CA SER A 210 -37.21 -20.81 11.18
C SER A 210 -36.92 -19.54 11.97
N ARG A 211 -37.96 -19.05 12.64
CA ARG A 211 -37.84 -18.14 13.77
C ARG A 211 -37.39 -18.99 14.94
N GLN A 212 -36.31 -18.63 15.63
CA GLN A 212 -36.11 -19.06 17.00
C GLN A 212 -36.29 -17.87 17.92
N ALA A 213 -37.13 -18.09 18.93
CA ALA A 213 -37.56 -17.16 19.94
C ALA A 213 -36.42 -16.88 20.93
N THR A 214 -36.35 -15.64 21.39
CA THR A 214 -35.65 -15.23 22.60
C THR A 214 -36.48 -15.59 23.84
N PRO A 215 -35.91 -16.23 24.87
CA PRO A 215 -36.53 -16.22 26.20
C PRO A 215 -36.28 -14.88 26.89
N VAL A 216 -37.37 -14.25 27.32
CA VAL A 216 -37.37 -13.24 28.38
C VAL A 216 -37.02 -13.94 29.69
N SER A 217 -36.06 -13.40 30.43
CA SER A 217 -35.88 -13.69 31.86
C SER A 217 -35.93 -12.36 32.59
N GLY A 218 -36.78 -12.32 33.63
CA GLY A 218 -37.05 -11.15 34.46
C GLY A 218 -36.02 -10.91 35.55
#